data_AF-A0AAF0U197-F1
#
_entry.id   AF-A0AAF0U197-F1
#
_cell.length_a   1.000
_cell.length_b   1.000
_cell.length_c   1.000
_cell.angle_alpha   90.00
_cell.angle_beta   90.00
_cell.angle_gamma   90.00
#
_symmetry.space_group_name_H-M   'P 1'
#
loop_
_entity.id
_entity.type
_entity.pdbx_description
1 polymer ?
#
loop_
_entity_poly.entity_id
_entity_poly.type
_entity_poly.pdbx_seq_one_letter_code
_entity_poly.pdbx_strand_id
1 'polypeptide(L)' 'MHYASEMHFRAGKIILRYIKGTVDYGVKFEKCPSFRLHRFSDSDWVGSVDDMRSTYGH' A
#
# COMPACT_ATOMS: atom_id res chain seq x y z
N MET A 1 19.74 7.56 -2.48
CA MET A 1 18.85 8.55 -3.13
C MET A 1 17.86 7.75 -3.98
N HIS A 2 16.62 7.58 -3.53
CA HIS A 2 15.65 6.72 -4.21
C HIS A 2 15.30 7.31 -5.57
N TYR A 3 15.70 6.62 -6.63
CA TYR A 3 15.31 6.97 -7.99
C TYR A 3 13.81 6.69 -8.13
N ALA A 4 13.03 7.70 -8.53
CA ALA A 4 11.65 7.48 -8.94
C ALA A 4 11.67 6.60 -10.19
N SER A 5 11.72 5.28 -9.98
CA SER A 5 11.72 4.32 -11.07
C SER A 5 10.40 4.45 -11.85
N GLU A 6 10.46 4.10 -13.13
CA GLU A 6 9.29 4.06 -14.00
C GLU A 6 8.15 3.22 -13.38
N MET A 7 8.50 2.20 -12.58
CA MET A 7 7.57 1.38 -11.83
C MET A 7 6.78 2.19 -10.80
N HIS A 8 7.44 3.06 -10.02
CA HIS A 8 6.75 3.94 -9.07
C HIS A 8 5.81 4.91 -9.79
N PHE A 9 6.22 5.44 -10.93
CA PHE A 9 5.37 6.33 -11.73
C PHE A 9 4.14 5.62 -12.30
N ARG A 10 4.31 4.39 -12.81
CA ARG A 10 3.19 3.55 -13.27
C ARG A 10 2.22 3.24 -12.12
N ALA A 11 2.73 2.87 -10.94
CA ALA A 11 1.92 2.64 -9.75
C ALA A 11 1.13 3.90 -9.34
N GLY A 12 1.79 5.06 -9.32
CA GLY A 12 1.16 6.35 -9.01
C GLY A 12 0.00 6.69 -9.95
N LYS A 13 0.15 6.47 -11.26
CA LYS A 13 -0.95 6.68 -12.23
C LYS A 13 -2.16 5.79 -11.96
N ILE A 14 -1.93 4.54 -11.57
CA ILE A 14 -3.02 3.59 -11.25
C ILE A 14 -3.77 4.09 -10.02
N ILE A 15 -3.06 4.47 -8.96
CA ILE A 15 -3.64 5.02 -7.73
C ILE A 15 -4.51 6.26 -8.04
N LEU A 16 -3.97 7.22 -8.80
CA LEU A 16 -4.71 8.45 -9.14
C LEU A 16 -5.97 8.17 -9.97
N ARG A 17 -5.94 7.19 -10.87
CA ARG A 17 -7.11 6.78 -11.64
C ARG A 17 -8.20 6.18 -10.74
N TYR A 18 -7.83 5.38 -9.75
CA TYR A 18 -8.80 4.85 -8.79
C TYR A 18 -9.38 5.96 -7.92
N ILE A 19 -8.55 6.85 -7.37
CA ILE A 19 -9.00 7.99 -6.57
C ILE A 19 -9.98 8.86 -7.37
N LYS A 20 -9.68 9.14 -8.64
CA LYS A 20 -10.56 9.92 -9.52
C LYS A 20 -11.93 9.26 -9.72
N GLY A 21 -11.97 7.93 -9.82
CA GLY A 21 -13.22 7.18 -9.96
C GLY A 21 -14.01 7.04 -8.67
N THR A 22 -13.40 7.34 -7.52
CA THR A 22 -14.01 7.22 -6.20
C THR A 22 -14.18 8.56 -5.48
N VAL A 23 -14.16 9.69 -6.21
CA VAL A 23 -14.26 11.04 -5.60
C VAL A 23 -15.57 11.25 -4.84
N ASP A 24 -16.65 10.61 -5.28
CA ASP A 24 -17.96 10.68 -4.63
C ASP A 24 -18.10 9.68 -3.46
N TYR A 25 -17.10 8.80 -3.27
CA TYR A 25 -17.09 7.82 -2.19
C TYR A 25 -16.28 8.38 -1.01
N GLY A 26 -16.97 8.60 0.11
CA GLY A 26 -16.32 8.97 1.38
C GLY A 26 -15.91 7.75 2.20
N VAL A 27 -15.01 7.96 3.18
CA VAL A 27 -14.76 6.99 4.25
C VAL A 27 -15.74 7.27 5.38
N LYS A 28 -16.62 6.32 5.69
CA LYS A 28 -17.59 6.44 6.78
C LYS A 28 -17.01 5.87 8.07
N PHE A 29 -16.85 6.73 9.08
CA PHE A 29 -16.51 6.30 10.43
C PHE A 29 -17.78 6.20 11.27
N GLU A 30 -18.09 5.01 11.76
CA GLU A 30 -19.24 4.75 12.63
C GLU A 30 -18.78 4.27 13.99
N LYS A 31 -19.54 4.60 15.04
CA LYS A 31 -19.32 4.02 16.37
C LYS A 31 -19.67 2.55 16.31
N CYS A 32 -18.66 1.68 16.41
CA CYS A 32 -18.87 0.25 16.54
C CYS A 32 -18.83 -0.13 18.05
N PRO A 33 -19.95 -0.61 18.63
CA PRO A 33 -20.05 -0.85 20.07
C PRO A 33 -19.10 -1.95 20.59
N SER A 34 -18.58 -2.80 19.71
CA SER A 34 -17.60 -3.85 20.04
C SER A 34 -16.31 -3.72 19.23
N PHE A 35 -15.89 -2.49 18.92
CA PHE A 35 -14.66 -2.26 18.17
C PHE A 35 -13.41 -2.59 18.98
N ARG A 36 -12.70 -3.65 18.60
CA ARG A 36 -11.36 -3.94 19.12
C ARG A 36 -10.31 -3.47 18.11
N LEU A 37 -9.78 -2.27 18.36
CA LEU A 37 -8.70 -1.69 17.55
C LEU A 37 -7.42 -2.51 17.74
N HIS A 38 -7.00 -3.23 16.70
CA HIS A 38 -5.67 -3.82 16.64
C HIS A 38 -4.79 -2.91 15.79
N ARG A 39 -3.82 -2.25 16.43
CA ARG A 39 -2.83 -1.42 15.73
C ARG A 39 -1.53 -2.20 15.61
N PHE A 40 -1.10 -2.37 14.37
CA PHE A 40 0.26 -2.76 14.05
C PHE A 40 0.94 -1.52 13.49
N SER A 41 2.00 -1.07 14.15
CA SER A 41 2.86 -0.01 13.67
C SER A 41 4.22 -0.65 13.45
N ASP A 42 4.54 -0.93 12.19
CA ASP A 42 5.88 -1.35 11.82
C ASP A 42 6.73 -0.09 11.67
N SER A 43 7.64 0.14 12.62
CA SER A 43 8.58 1.27 12.60
C SER A 43 9.89 0.92 11.90
N ASP A 44 10.06 -0.31 11.41
CA ASP A 44 11.35 -0.82 10.95
C ASP A 44 11.34 -1.02 9.44
N TRP A 45 11.37 0.09 8.70
CA TRP A 45 11.67 0.09 7.26
C TRP A 45 13.18 -0.02 6.98
N VAL A 46 13.90 -0.81 7.80
CA VAL A 46 15.33 -1.10 7.66
C VAL A 46 15.52 -2.61 7.54
N GLY A 47 15.79 -3.04 6.30
CA GLY A 47 16.59 -4.22 6.00
C GLY A 47 15.84 -5.49 5.59
N SER A 48 15.62 -5.67 4.29
CA SER A 48 16.09 -6.88 3.58
C SER A 48 15.96 -6.68 2.07
N VAL A 49 17.10 -6.70 1.38
CA VAL A 49 17.21 -6.69 -0.10
C VAL A 49 17.16 -8.12 -0.66
N ASP A 50 17.13 -9.16 0.18
CA ASP A 50 17.54 -10.52 -0.22
C ASP A 50 16.43 -11.57 -0.38
N ASP A 51 15.17 -11.29 0.00
CA ASP A 51 14.12 -12.35 -0.03
C ASP A 51 13.25 -12.41 -1.31
N MET A 52 13.60 -11.67 -2.37
CA MET A 52 12.89 -11.83 -3.65
C MET A 52 13.54 -12.88 -4.55
N ARG A 53 13.53 -14.15 -4.13
CA ARG A 53 13.90 -15.29 -4.99
C ARG A 53 12.65 -16.06 -5.42
N SER A 54 12.08 -15.69 -6.57
CA SER A 54 11.03 -16.48 -7.22
C SER A 54 11.66 -17.70 -7.92
N THR A 55 11.47 -18.90 -7.36
CA THR A 55 11.66 -20.15 -8.09
C THR A 55 10.46 -20.38 -9.00
N TYR A 56 10.61 -20.11 -10.30
CA TYR A 56 9.74 -20.71 -11.31
C TYR A 56 10.53 -21.81 -12.01
N GLY A 57 10.00 -23.03 -11.94
CA GLY A 57 10.63 -24.25 -12.44
C GLY A 57 10.83 -24.24 -13.95
N HIS A 58 11.79 -25.06 -14.39
CA HIS A 58 12.08 -25.34 -15.80
C HIS A 58 11.25 -26.51 -16.29
#